data_AF-V3ZIQ7-F1
#
_entry.id   AF-V3ZIQ7-F1
#
_cell.length_a   1.000
_cell.length_b   1.000
_cell.length_c   1.000
_cell.angle_alpha   90.00
_cell.angle_beta   90.00
_cell.angle_gamma   90.00
#
_symmetry.space_group_name_H-M   'P 1'
#
loop_
_entity.id
_entity.type
_entity.pdbx_description
1 polymer ?
#
loop_
_entity_poly.entity_id
_entity_poly.type
_entity_poly.pdbx_seq_one_letter_code
_entity_poly.pdbx_strand_id
1 'polypeptide(L)'
;MSRYPKNSNPFEDDDEIDDFTFVNKPNSSAGSGKTGYGRREEDYGSRQRQLWDEASASEDRQMDSTRRALASIHQSEEIGIATAEELVRQGEVLDNIETKTGGINQNLKSTQKHLNSIKSVFGGFKNWWNGTDSTGPKEPVESTRKLKQTVEREKEYTAQSSSLTGSKLRSGDVSGFYDTENDLDSKFLAGSRHGNERMFEPVTNSAREQEIDENLGLMSSGMARLKVLAMDMGGEIDSQNEQLDRIDRKVVIADSNIQNQNKQMRKILK
;
A
#
# COMPACT_ATOMS: atom_id res chain seq x y z
N MET A 1 -2.12 -30.99 -33.06
CA MET A 1 -2.11 -29.56 -33.42
C MET A 1 -2.46 -28.76 -32.19
N SER A 2 -1.49 -28.05 -31.64
CA SER A 2 -1.55 -27.38 -30.33
C SER A 2 -2.40 -26.11 -30.39
N ARG A 3 -3.25 -25.86 -29.38
CA ARG A 3 -4.01 -24.61 -29.20
C ARG A 3 -3.35 -23.81 -28.08
N TYR A 4 -2.86 -22.62 -28.40
CA TYR A 4 -2.58 -21.57 -27.42
C TYR A 4 -3.33 -20.29 -27.84
N PRO A 5 -4.06 -19.63 -26.93
CA PRO A 5 -4.62 -18.31 -27.19
C PRO A 5 -3.49 -17.27 -27.18
N LYS A 6 -3.52 -16.35 -28.16
CA LYS A 6 -2.63 -15.18 -28.19
C LYS A 6 -3.02 -14.25 -27.04
N ASN A 7 -2.08 -13.93 -26.16
CA ASN A 7 -2.19 -12.75 -25.30
C ASN A 7 -2.02 -11.53 -26.21
N SER A 8 -3.10 -10.79 -26.43
CA SER A 8 -3.03 -9.44 -27.01
C SER A 8 -2.78 -8.47 -25.88
N ASN A 9 -1.74 -7.65 -26.03
CA ASN A 9 -1.41 -6.57 -25.11
C ASN A 9 -2.50 -5.49 -25.24
N PRO A 10 -3.17 -5.06 -24.16
CA PRO A 10 -4.29 -4.10 -24.23
C PRO A 10 -3.86 -2.64 -24.47
N PHE A 11 -2.59 -2.44 -24.87
CA PHE A 11 -1.98 -1.14 -25.16
C PHE A 11 -1.39 -1.09 -26.58
N GLU A 12 -1.58 -2.14 -27.38
CA GLU A 12 -1.22 -2.18 -28.80
C GLU A 12 -2.51 -2.14 -29.64
N ASP A 13 -3.28 -1.06 -29.52
CA ASP A 13 -4.09 -0.64 -30.65
C ASP A 13 -3.25 0.38 -31.41
N ASP A 14 -2.63 -0.13 -32.49
CA ASP A 14 -2.05 0.60 -33.60
C ASP A 14 -3.11 1.51 -34.22
N ASP A 15 -3.30 2.68 -33.63
CA ASP A 15 -3.83 3.86 -34.31
C ASP A 15 -2.92 5.02 -33.92
N GLU A 16 -1.70 5.02 -34.49
CA GLU A 16 -1.00 6.26 -34.78
C GLU A 16 -1.97 7.15 -35.57
N ILE A 17 -2.66 8.04 -34.85
CA ILE A 17 -3.40 9.14 -35.46
C ILE A 17 -2.34 9.97 -36.18
N ASP A 18 -2.24 9.72 -37.47
CA ASP A 18 -1.28 10.33 -38.37
C ASP A 18 -1.66 11.83 -38.51
N ASP A 19 -1.09 12.64 -37.62
CA ASP A 19 -1.32 14.09 -37.45
C ASP A 19 -1.01 14.89 -38.73
N PHE A 20 -0.40 14.24 -39.73
CA PHE A 20 -0.11 14.79 -41.05
C PHE A 20 -1.24 14.66 -42.08
N THR A 21 -2.28 13.86 -41.81
CA THR A 21 -3.43 13.73 -42.72
C THR A 21 -4.39 14.92 -42.67
N PHE A 22 -4.33 15.73 -41.61
CA PHE A 22 -5.13 16.96 -41.48
C PHE A 22 -4.59 18.12 -42.35
N VAL A 23 -3.29 18.13 -42.66
CA VAL A 23 -2.61 19.28 -43.27
C VAL A 23 -2.46 19.17 -44.79
N ASN A 24 -2.64 17.99 -45.37
CA ASN A 24 -2.23 17.69 -46.75
C ASN A 24 -3.41 17.55 -47.75
N LYS A 25 -4.26 18.58 -47.85
CA LYS A 25 -5.13 18.76 -49.02
C LYS A 25 -4.55 19.85 -49.93
N PRO A 26 -3.98 19.51 -51.11
CA PRO A 26 -3.51 20.52 -52.04
C PRO A 26 -4.69 21.26 -52.67
N ASN A 27 -4.54 22.58 -52.66
CA ASN A 27 -5.41 23.58 -53.25
C ASN A 27 -5.48 23.39 -54.79
N SER A 28 -6.49 22.69 -55.30
CA SER A 28 -6.75 22.59 -56.75
C SER A 28 -7.68 23.73 -57.19
N SER A 29 -7.07 24.86 -57.52
CA SER A 29 -7.67 25.92 -58.32
C SER A 29 -7.89 25.43 -59.76
N ALA A 30 -9.15 25.26 -60.18
CA ALA A 30 -9.66 25.63 -61.51
C ALA A 30 -11.14 25.27 -61.67
N GLY A 31 -11.97 26.24 -62.08
CA GLY A 31 -13.21 25.95 -62.81
C GLY A 31 -14.51 26.49 -62.22
N SER A 32 -14.77 27.78 -62.47
CA SER A 32 -16.06 28.40 -62.81
C SER A 32 -17.38 27.77 -62.30
N GLY A 33 -18.05 28.51 -61.41
CA GLY A 33 -19.45 28.88 -61.57
C GLY A 33 -20.52 27.92 -61.05
N LYS A 34 -21.02 28.18 -59.85
CA LYS A 34 -22.43 28.54 -59.60
C LYS A 34 -22.70 28.70 -58.12
N THR A 35 -23.34 29.81 -57.81
CA THR A 35 -24.01 30.15 -56.55
C THR A 35 -24.84 29.00 -56.00
N GLY A 36 -24.63 28.70 -54.72
CA GLY A 36 -25.42 27.76 -53.93
C GLY A 36 -25.08 27.93 -52.45
N TYR A 37 -25.41 29.10 -51.89
CA TYR A 37 -25.47 29.27 -50.43
C TYR A 37 -26.63 28.40 -49.92
N GLY A 38 -26.31 27.36 -49.14
CA GLY A 38 -27.34 26.58 -48.44
C GLY A 38 -27.04 25.09 -48.35
N ARG A 39 -25.93 24.71 -47.70
CA ARG A 39 -25.78 23.37 -47.08
C ARG A 39 -24.51 23.23 -46.22
N ARG A 40 -24.27 24.15 -45.29
CA ARG A 40 -23.10 24.06 -44.40
C ARG A 40 -23.33 24.69 -43.03
N GLU A 41 -24.53 24.51 -42.47
CA GLU A 41 -24.82 24.91 -41.08
C GLU A 41 -25.22 23.71 -40.19
N GLU A 42 -25.69 22.60 -40.76
CA GLU A 42 -26.14 21.43 -39.97
C GLU A 42 -25.01 20.51 -39.45
N ASP A 43 -23.80 20.64 -39.98
CA ASP A 43 -22.66 19.75 -39.70
C ASP A 43 -21.93 20.12 -38.38
N TYR A 44 -21.85 21.42 -38.07
CA TYR A 44 -21.16 21.91 -36.87
C TYR A 44 -21.92 21.57 -35.59
N GLY A 45 -23.25 21.73 -35.58
CA GLY A 45 -24.07 21.40 -34.40
C GLY A 45 -24.11 19.89 -34.09
N SER A 46 -24.07 19.06 -35.13
CA SER A 46 -24.05 17.59 -34.98
C SER A 46 -22.70 17.10 -34.45
N ARG A 47 -21.59 17.63 -35.00
CA ARG A 47 -20.22 17.36 -34.52
C ARG A 47 -20.03 17.83 -33.08
N GLN A 48 -20.55 19.00 -32.74
CA GLN A 48 -20.45 19.55 -31.39
C GLN A 48 -21.21 18.68 -30.38
N ARG A 49 -22.43 18.22 -30.71
CA ARG A 49 -23.18 17.28 -29.84
C ARG A 49 -22.43 15.96 -29.62
N GLN A 50 -21.81 15.40 -30.66
CA GLN A 50 -21.02 14.18 -30.52
C GLN A 50 -19.84 14.38 -29.55
N LEU A 51 -19.15 15.52 -29.63
CA LEU A 51 -18.07 15.85 -28.70
C LEU A 51 -18.57 16.02 -27.26
N TRP A 52 -19.75 16.62 -27.07
CA TRP A 52 -20.39 16.75 -25.76
C TRP A 52 -20.79 15.40 -25.16
N ASP A 53 -21.36 14.51 -25.97
CA ASP A 53 -21.75 13.17 -25.55
C ASP A 53 -20.51 12.33 -25.18
N GLU A 54 -19.42 12.44 -25.96
CA GLU A 54 -18.16 11.75 -25.71
C GLU A 54 -17.45 12.28 -24.46
N ALA A 55 -17.41 13.61 -24.27
CA ALA A 55 -16.86 14.22 -23.06
C ALA A 55 -17.65 13.80 -21.80
N SER A 56 -18.98 13.81 -21.87
CA SER A 56 -19.84 13.39 -20.76
C SER A 56 -19.67 11.91 -20.44
N ALA A 57 -19.56 11.05 -21.46
CA ALA A 57 -19.33 9.62 -21.28
C ALA A 57 -17.93 9.33 -20.70
N SER A 58 -16.92 10.11 -21.07
CA SER A 58 -15.58 10.01 -20.50
C SER A 58 -15.58 10.39 -19.01
N GLU A 59 -16.26 11.48 -18.64
CA GLU A 59 -16.40 11.93 -17.26
C GLU A 59 -17.12 10.88 -16.39
N ASP A 60 -18.21 10.28 -16.88
CA ASP A 60 -18.93 9.21 -16.17
C ASP A 60 -18.04 7.98 -15.93
N ARG A 61 -17.22 7.60 -16.91
CA ARG A 61 -16.25 6.51 -16.75
C ARG A 61 -15.19 6.83 -15.70
N GLN A 62 -14.73 8.09 -15.65
CA GLN A 62 -13.76 8.53 -14.64
C GLN A 62 -14.35 8.49 -13.23
N MET A 63 -15.59 8.95 -13.05
CA MET A 63 -16.28 8.84 -11.75
C MET A 63 -16.47 7.40 -11.30
N ASP A 64 -16.90 6.51 -12.20
CA ASP A 64 -17.05 5.10 -11.86
C ASP A 64 -15.71 4.45 -11.51
N SER A 65 -14.64 4.85 -12.19
CA SER A 65 -13.28 4.40 -11.89
C SER A 65 -12.82 4.86 -10.50
N THR A 66 -12.99 6.14 -10.15
CA THR A 66 -12.58 6.67 -8.84
C THR A 66 -13.36 6.02 -7.70
N ARG A 67 -14.67 5.80 -7.86
CA ARG A 67 -15.50 5.08 -6.88
C ARG A 67 -15.03 3.64 -6.65
N ARG A 68 -14.71 2.91 -7.72
CA ARG A 68 -14.18 1.54 -7.62
C ARG A 68 -12.81 1.53 -6.94
N ALA A 69 -11.94 2.48 -7.29
CA ALA A 69 -10.62 2.59 -6.69
C ALA A 69 -10.72 2.91 -5.19
N LEU A 70 -11.59 3.83 -4.78
CA LEU A 70 -11.87 4.10 -3.37
C LEU A 70 -12.35 2.87 -2.62
N ALA A 71 -13.33 2.14 -3.17
CA ALA A 71 -13.81 0.90 -2.57
C ALA A 71 -12.67 -0.12 -2.39
N SER A 72 -11.80 -0.25 -3.40
CA SER A 72 -10.64 -1.13 -3.34
C SER A 72 -9.62 -0.69 -2.27
N ILE A 73 -9.41 0.61 -2.08
CA ILE A 73 -8.53 1.15 -1.05
C ILE A 73 -9.06 0.82 0.33
N HIS A 74 -10.35 1.07 0.59
CA HIS A 74 -10.97 0.76 1.88
C HIS A 74 -10.93 -0.73 2.20
N GLN A 75 -11.21 -1.57 1.21
CA GLN A 75 -11.07 -3.02 1.37
C GLN A 75 -9.62 -3.42 1.69
N SER A 76 -8.65 -2.79 1.03
CA SER A 76 -7.23 -3.05 1.29
C SER A 76 -6.79 -2.59 2.68
N GLU A 77 -7.36 -1.49 3.17
CA GLU A 77 -7.11 -0.94 4.51
C GLU A 77 -7.62 -1.91 5.58
N GLU A 78 -8.85 -2.41 5.44
CA GLU A 78 -9.43 -3.39 6.35
C GLU A 78 -8.60 -4.69 6.41
N ILE A 79 -8.24 -5.23 5.25
CA ILE A 79 -7.39 -6.44 5.15
C ILE A 79 -6.00 -6.17 5.73
N GLY A 80 -5.42 -5.01 5.43
CA GLY A 80 -4.12 -4.59 5.94
C GLY A 80 -4.12 -4.50 7.46
N ILE A 81 -5.14 -3.87 8.06
CA ILE A 81 -5.28 -3.74 9.52
C ILE A 81 -5.36 -5.13 10.17
N ALA A 82 -6.22 -6.00 9.64
CA ALA A 82 -6.34 -7.36 10.17
C ALA A 82 -5.02 -8.15 10.06
N THR A 83 -4.28 -7.95 8.96
CA THR A 83 -2.96 -8.58 8.77
C THR A 83 -1.93 -8.05 9.76
N ALA A 84 -1.91 -6.74 9.97
CA ALA A 84 -1.01 -6.09 10.92
C ALA A 84 -1.30 -6.52 12.37
N GLU A 85 -2.56 -6.69 12.75
CA GLU A 85 -2.92 -7.27 14.05
C GLU A 85 -2.39 -8.68 14.24
N GLU A 86 -2.50 -9.51 13.20
CA GLU A 86 -1.99 -10.86 13.24
C GLU A 86 -0.46 -10.86 13.34
N LEU A 87 0.24 -9.95 12.65
CA LEU A 87 1.69 -9.78 12.79
C LEU A 87 2.08 -9.40 14.22
N VAL A 88 1.38 -8.44 14.85
CA VAL A 88 1.61 -8.08 16.26
C VAL A 88 1.43 -9.30 17.17
N ARG A 89 0.35 -10.07 16.98
CA ARG A 89 0.09 -11.29 17.74
C ARG A 89 1.20 -12.33 17.56
N GLN A 90 1.68 -12.51 16.33
CA GLN A 90 2.78 -13.43 16.03
C GLN A 90 4.08 -13.00 16.70
N GLY A 91 4.38 -11.70 16.72
CA GLY A 91 5.52 -11.15 17.45
C GLY A 91 5.52 -11.54 18.93
N GLU A 92 4.37 -11.40 19.61
CA GLU A 92 4.23 -11.83 21.01
C GLU A 92 4.43 -13.34 21.21
N VAL A 93 3.98 -14.17 20.25
CA VAL A 93 4.22 -15.61 20.28
C VAL A 93 5.70 -15.93 20.12
N LEU A 94 6.40 -15.24 19.21
CA LEU A 94 7.84 -15.42 19.00
C LEU A 94 8.66 -14.99 20.23
N ASP A 95 8.30 -13.90 20.90
CA ASP A 95 8.91 -13.47 22.17
C ASP A 95 8.79 -14.56 23.26
N ASN A 96 7.61 -15.16 23.36
CA ASN A 96 7.37 -16.27 24.27
C ASN A 96 8.23 -17.50 23.93
N ILE A 97 8.35 -17.84 22.64
CA ILE A 97 9.19 -18.95 22.18
C ILE A 97 10.66 -18.66 22.46
N GLU A 98 11.15 -17.46 22.18
CA GLU A 98 12.54 -17.09 22.44
C GLU A 98 12.87 -17.20 23.94
N THR A 99 11.97 -16.72 24.80
CA THR A 99 12.12 -16.79 26.26
C THR A 99 12.14 -18.24 26.73
N LYS A 100 11.18 -19.07 26.29
CA LYS A 100 11.12 -20.49 26.65
C LYS A 100 12.36 -21.24 26.18
N THR A 101 12.82 -20.98 24.95
CA THR A 101 14.03 -21.61 24.40
C THR A 101 15.29 -21.19 25.15
N GLY A 102 15.36 -19.93 25.60
CA GLY A 102 16.41 -19.46 26.52
C GLY A 102 16.39 -20.22 27.85
N GLY A 103 15.21 -20.36 28.47
CA GLY A 103 15.02 -21.11 29.71
C GLY A 103 15.40 -22.59 29.58
N ILE A 104 15.05 -23.24 28.47
CA ILE A 104 15.48 -24.62 28.17
C ILE A 104 17.01 -24.72 28.17
N ASN A 105 17.70 -23.83 27.47
CA ASN A 105 19.16 -23.85 27.43
C ASN A 105 19.79 -23.64 28.81
N GLN A 106 19.22 -22.77 29.65
CA GLN A 106 19.68 -22.58 31.02
C GLN A 106 19.44 -23.83 31.89
N ASN A 107 18.27 -24.44 31.77
CA ASN A 107 17.93 -25.67 32.47
C ASN A 107 18.84 -26.82 32.05
N LEU A 108 19.19 -26.93 30.77
CA LEU A 108 20.14 -27.91 30.28
C LEU A 108 21.54 -27.68 30.85
N LYS A 109 22.00 -26.42 30.97
CA LYS A 109 23.27 -26.12 31.65
C LYS A 109 23.26 -26.57 33.12
N SER A 110 22.17 -26.33 33.84
CA SER A 110 22.03 -26.79 35.23
C SER A 110 22.00 -28.33 35.30
N THR A 111 21.22 -28.95 34.42
CA THR A 111 21.11 -30.42 34.29
C THR A 111 22.48 -31.04 34.04
N GLN A 112 23.31 -30.45 33.17
CA GLN A 112 24.67 -30.94 32.93
C GLN A 112 25.54 -30.90 34.20
N LYS A 113 25.44 -29.84 35.01
CA LYS A 113 26.15 -29.76 36.30
C LYS A 113 25.69 -30.86 37.25
N HIS A 114 24.38 -31.10 37.31
CA HIS A 114 23.82 -32.18 38.13
C HIS A 114 24.25 -33.57 37.64
N LEU A 115 24.23 -33.84 36.33
CA LEU A 115 24.73 -35.11 35.77
C LEU A 115 26.21 -35.33 36.08
N ASN A 116 27.02 -34.28 36.01
CA ASN A 116 28.43 -34.33 36.41
C ASN A 116 28.58 -34.65 37.92
N SER A 117 27.72 -34.07 38.77
CA SER A 117 27.72 -34.39 40.21
C SER A 117 27.26 -35.81 40.53
N ILE A 118 26.31 -36.37 39.76
CA ILE A 118 25.85 -37.76 39.92
C ILE A 118 26.95 -38.75 39.51
N LYS A 119 27.83 -38.40 38.57
CA LYS A 119 29.05 -39.19 38.33
C LYS A 119 30.03 -39.12 39.52
N SER A 120 29.95 -38.07 40.34
CA SER A 120 30.93 -37.74 41.39
C SER A 120 30.50 -38.16 42.81
N VAL A 121 29.46 -38.96 43.00
CA VAL A 121 29.04 -39.47 44.32
C VAL A 121 30.00 -40.49 44.96
N PHE A 122 31.23 -40.62 44.45
CA PHE A 122 32.36 -41.20 45.20
C PHE A 122 33.26 -40.16 45.88
N GLY A 123 32.93 -38.85 45.87
CA GLY A 123 33.70 -37.86 46.64
C GLY A 123 33.17 -36.44 46.65
N GLY A 124 32.56 -36.03 47.76
CA GLY A 124 32.74 -34.68 48.34
C GLY A 124 31.82 -33.55 47.87
N PHE A 125 30.82 -33.25 48.70
CA PHE A 125 30.00 -32.03 48.68
C PHE A 125 30.83 -30.76 48.91
N LYS A 126 31.02 -29.89 47.90
CA LYS A 126 31.24 -28.44 48.13
C LYS A 126 31.15 -27.59 46.84
N ASN A 127 29.97 -27.03 46.56
CA ASN A 127 29.74 -25.67 46.03
C ASN A 127 28.34 -25.59 45.38
N TRP A 128 27.36 -25.23 46.20
CA TRP A 128 26.02 -24.89 45.72
C TRP A 128 25.60 -23.53 46.29
N TRP A 129 26.43 -22.50 46.07
CA TRP A 129 26.02 -21.13 46.34
C TRP A 129 26.88 -20.17 45.52
N ASN A 130 26.31 -19.67 44.42
CA ASN A 130 26.47 -18.29 43.98
C ASN A 130 25.43 -17.97 42.90
N GLY A 131 24.78 -16.82 43.10
CA GLY A 131 23.48 -16.43 42.60
C GLY A 131 23.34 -16.32 41.09
N THR A 132 22.12 -16.50 40.64
CA THR A 132 21.67 -16.16 39.29
C THR A 132 21.16 -14.72 39.30
N ASP A 133 21.85 -13.84 38.59
CA ASP A 133 21.30 -12.52 38.28
C ASP A 133 20.11 -12.67 37.33
N SER A 134 19.02 -12.04 37.74
CA SER A 134 17.77 -11.92 37.01
C SER A 134 18.02 -11.20 35.69
N THR A 135 17.88 -11.93 34.58
CA THR A 135 17.73 -11.28 33.27
C THR A 135 16.34 -10.65 33.27
N GLY A 136 16.31 -9.32 33.32
CA GLY A 136 15.08 -8.54 33.33
C GLY A 136 14.24 -8.76 32.07
N PRO A 137 12.96 -8.37 32.10
CA PRO A 137 12.04 -8.55 30.98
C PRO A 137 12.62 -7.81 29.76
N LYS A 138 12.80 -8.53 28.65
CA LYS A 138 13.09 -7.87 27.38
C LYS A 138 11.81 -7.16 26.96
N GLU A 139 11.90 -5.84 26.86
CA GLU A 139 10.85 -5.01 26.28
C GLU A 139 10.50 -5.55 24.87
N PRO A 140 9.22 -5.58 24.49
CA PRO A 140 8.83 -5.98 23.14
C PRO A 140 9.54 -5.12 22.10
N VAL A 141 9.88 -5.75 20.98
CA VAL A 141 10.68 -5.16 19.91
C VAL A 141 10.04 -3.84 19.43
N GLU A 142 10.87 -2.83 19.19
CA GLU A 142 10.40 -1.47 18.86
C GLU A 142 9.47 -1.46 17.63
N SER A 143 9.70 -2.37 16.68
CA SER A 143 8.86 -2.59 15.50
C SER A 143 7.44 -3.01 15.86
N THR A 144 7.26 -3.94 16.80
CA THR A 144 5.94 -4.47 17.19
C THR A 144 5.09 -3.39 17.87
N ARG A 145 5.75 -2.53 18.66
CA ARG A 145 5.10 -1.37 19.30
C ARG A 145 4.65 -0.33 18.28
N LYS A 146 5.51 -0.01 17.31
CA LYS A 146 5.20 0.93 16.23
C LYS A 146 4.02 0.43 15.39
N LEU A 147 4.06 -0.83 14.97
CA LEU A 147 2.97 -1.45 14.21
C LEU A 147 1.65 -1.46 15.00
N LYS A 148 1.70 -1.78 16.30
CA LYS A 148 0.51 -1.73 17.16
C LYS A 148 -0.09 -0.32 17.23
N GLN A 149 0.76 0.70 17.40
CA GLN A 149 0.31 2.09 17.44
C GLN A 149 -0.33 2.52 16.10
N THR A 150 0.24 2.10 14.97
CA THR A 150 -0.33 2.45 13.67
C THR A 150 -1.62 1.70 13.39
N VAL A 151 -1.72 0.42 13.74
CA VAL A 151 -2.98 -0.32 13.70
C VAL A 151 -4.08 0.34 14.52
N GLU A 152 -3.80 0.74 15.76
CA GLU A 152 -4.78 1.42 16.62
C GLU A 152 -5.24 2.73 15.99
N ARG A 153 -4.31 3.51 15.41
CA ARG A 153 -4.61 4.76 14.71
C ARG A 153 -5.47 4.54 13.45
N GLU A 154 -5.11 3.56 12.62
CA GLU A 154 -5.84 3.24 11.38
C GLU A 154 -7.25 2.72 11.67
N LYS A 155 -7.43 1.98 12.76
CA LYS A 155 -8.76 1.58 13.26
C LYS A 155 -9.63 2.76 13.63
N GLU A 156 -9.08 3.79 14.26
CA GLU A 156 -9.82 5.01 14.58
C GLU A 156 -10.27 5.74 13.30
N TYR A 157 -9.44 5.79 12.26
CA TYR A 157 -9.81 6.39 10.97
C TYR A 157 -10.90 5.61 10.26
N THR A 158 -10.81 4.28 10.23
CA THR A 158 -11.83 3.40 9.63
C THR A 158 -13.16 3.43 10.42
N ALA A 159 -13.09 3.50 11.76
CA ALA A 159 -14.28 3.64 12.59
C ALA A 159 -14.96 5.01 12.42
N GLN A 160 -14.17 6.09 12.30
CA GLN A 160 -14.70 7.43 12.08
C GLN A 160 -15.30 7.59 10.68
N SER A 161 -14.73 6.98 9.63
CA SER A 161 -15.29 7.03 8.28
C SER A 161 -16.65 6.29 8.16
N SER A 162 -16.87 5.23 8.95
CA SER A 162 -18.17 4.55 9.05
C SER A 162 -19.26 5.36 9.79
N SER A 163 -18.87 6.39 10.56
CA SER A 163 -19.79 7.34 11.22
C SER A 163 -20.07 8.58 10.36
N LEU A 164 -19.52 8.68 9.15
CA LEU A 164 -19.43 9.91 8.36
C LEU A 164 -20.18 9.88 7.03
N THR A 165 -21.36 9.27 6.98
CA THR A 165 -22.43 9.69 6.05
C THR A 165 -22.96 11.12 6.34
N GLY A 166 -22.19 12.00 7.01
CA GLY A 166 -22.74 13.28 7.47
C GLY A 166 -21.81 14.35 8.07
N SER A 167 -20.48 14.31 7.95
CA SER A 167 -19.68 15.48 8.36
C SER A 167 -18.63 15.87 7.33
N LYS A 168 -18.78 17.09 6.81
CA LYS A 168 -17.76 17.89 6.15
C LYS A 168 -16.42 17.76 6.87
N LEU A 169 -15.47 17.06 6.26
CA LEU A 169 -14.07 17.16 6.65
C LEU A 169 -13.55 18.50 6.10
N ARG A 170 -13.05 19.32 7.02
CA ARG A 170 -12.41 20.60 6.73
C ARG A 170 -11.09 20.27 6.06
N SER A 171 -10.95 20.67 4.80
CA SER A 171 -9.69 20.71 4.06
C SER A 171 -8.62 21.35 4.94
N GLY A 172 -7.62 20.57 5.33
CA GLY A 172 -6.37 21.13 5.82
C GLY A 172 -5.74 21.93 4.68
N ASP A 173 -5.29 23.14 4.99
CA ASP A 173 -4.61 24.05 4.08
C ASP A 173 -3.43 23.35 3.37
N VAL A 174 -3.62 23.00 2.09
CA VAL A 174 -2.56 22.67 1.13
C VAL A 174 -2.45 23.83 0.12
N SER A 175 -2.55 25.07 0.63
CA SER A 175 -2.46 26.29 -0.18
C SER A 175 -1.00 26.74 -0.45
N GLY A 176 0.00 25.96 -0.04
CA GLY A 176 1.41 26.37 -0.02
C GLY A 176 2.35 25.74 -1.07
N PHE A 177 1.88 24.86 -1.95
CA PHE A 177 2.74 24.17 -2.94
C PHE A 177 2.43 24.49 -4.41
N TYR A 178 1.26 25.06 -4.71
CA TYR A 178 0.95 25.54 -6.06
C TYR A 178 1.19 27.04 -6.11
N ASP A 179 2.25 27.40 -6.83
CA ASP A 179 2.48 28.75 -7.33
C ASP A 179 1.19 29.22 -8.03
N THR A 180 0.75 30.43 -7.72
CA THR A 180 -0.50 31.00 -8.21
C THR A 180 -0.44 31.25 -9.71
N GLU A 181 -0.66 30.22 -10.53
CA GLU A 181 -0.68 30.30 -12.01
C GLU A 181 -2.04 30.71 -12.61
N ASN A 182 -2.96 31.23 -11.79
CA ASN A 182 -4.24 31.77 -12.30
C ASN A 182 -4.07 33.06 -13.13
N ASP A 183 -2.88 33.66 -13.19
CA ASP A 183 -2.63 34.90 -13.95
C ASP A 183 -1.88 34.70 -15.28
N LEU A 184 -1.37 33.50 -15.55
CA LEU A 184 -0.74 33.18 -16.84
C LEU A 184 -1.79 32.85 -17.90
N ASP A 185 -2.83 32.09 -17.51
CA ASP A 185 -3.88 31.64 -18.41
C ASP A 185 -4.81 32.79 -18.83
N SER A 186 -5.12 33.71 -17.91
CA SER A 186 -5.95 34.91 -18.17
C SER A 186 -5.27 35.86 -19.17
N LYS A 187 -3.94 35.96 -19.11
CA LYS A 187 -3.13 36.88 -19.92
C LYS A 187 -2.74 36.29 -21.27
N PHE A 188 -2.63 34.96 -21.36
CA PHE A 188 -2.45 34.25 -22.62
C PHE A 188 -3.73 34.26 -23.48
N LEU A 189 -4.92 34.15 -22.87
CA LEU A 189 -6.21 34.24 -23.58
C LEU A 189 -6.63 35.67 -23.96
N ALA A 190 -6.06 36.71 -23.33
CA ALA A 190 -6.42 38.10 -23.59
C ALA A 190 -5.97 38.60 -24.97
N GLY A 191 -4.96 37.98 -25.59
CA GLY A 191 -4.39 38.41 -26.87
C GLY A 191 -5.18 38.00 -28.12
N SER A 192 -6.08 37.01 -28.02
CA SER A 192 -6.71 36.37 -29.20
C SER A 192 -8.17 36.78 -29.44
N ARG A 193 -8.65 37.88 -28.86
CA ARG A 193 -10.05 38.31 -29.01
C ARG A 193 -10.24 39.31 -30.15
N HIS A 194 -10.27 38.81 -31.38
CA HIS A 194 -10.96 39.44 -32.52
C HIS A 194 -11.61 38.34 -33.38
N GLY A 195 -12.78 37.89 -32.94
CA GLY A 195 -13.58 36.90 -33.65
C GLY A 195 -14.75 36.43 -32.82
N ASN A 196 -15.97 36.81 -33.21
CA ASN A 196 -17.22 36.30 -32.66
C ASN A 196 -17.31 34.79 -32.95
N GLU A 197 -16.82 33.95 -32.05
CA GLU A 197 -17.22 32.54 -31.88
C GLU A 197 -16.49 31.99 -30.64
N ARG A 198 -17.06 32.20 -29.45
CA ARG A 198 -16.70 31.38 -28.30
C ARG A 198 -17.41 30.03 -28.46
N MET A 199 -16.85 29.12 -29.25
CA MET A 199 -17.39 27.76 -29.40
C MET A 199 -17.05 26.82 -28.23
N PHE A 200 -16.17 27.27 -27.31
CA PHE A 200 -15.78 26.50 -26.14
C PHE A 200 -15.76 27.42 -24.93
N GLU A 201 -16.76 27.29 -24.07
CA GLU A 201 -16.54 27.50 -22.64
C GLU A 201 -15.68 26.32 -22.17
N PRO A 202 -14.55 26.55 -21.48
CA PRO A 202 -13.92 25.45 -20.77
C PRO A 202 -14.96 24.93 -19.79
N VAL A 203 -15.38 23.68 -19.97
CA VAL A 203 -16.16 22.94 -18.98
C VAL A 203 -15.19 22.55 -17.88
N THR A 204 -14.67 23.54 -17.17
CA THR A 204 -13.83 23.38 -15.99
C THR A 204 -14.63 23.94 -14.82
N ASN A 205 -14.71 23.20 -13.72
CA ASN A 205 -15.64 23.35 -12.58
C ASN A 205 -17.08 22.83 -12.81
N SER A 206 -17.25 21.67 -13.45
CA SER A 206 -18.52 20.94 -13.32
C SER A 206 -18.64 20.41 -11.87
N ALA A 207 -19.85 20.30 -11.32
CA ALA A 207 -20.05 19.68 -10.00
C ALA A 207 -19.54 18.23 -9.93
N ARG A 208 -19.44 17.56 -11.09
CA ARG A 208 -18.87 16.21 -11.24
C ARG A 208 -17.34 16.23 -11.18
N GLU A 209 -16.69 17.19 -11.82
CA GLU A 209 -15.23 17.36 -11.73
C GLU A 209 -14.78 17.61 -10.29
N GLN A 210 -15.58 18.37 -9.52
CA GLN A 210 -15.36 18.55 -8.08
C GLN A 210 -15.49 17.24 -7.29
N GLU A 211 -16.46 16.37 -7.62
CA GLU A 211 -16.58 15.04 -7.00
C GLU A 211 -15.40 14.13 -7.37
N ILE A 212 -14.92 14.20 -8.61
CA ILE A 212 -13.72 13.46 -9.05
C ILE A 212 -12.51 13.91 -8.25
N ASP A 213 -12.28 15.22 -8.12
CA ASP A 213 -11.15 15.77 -7.36
C ASP A 213 -11.23 15.40 -5.87
N GLU A 214 -12.42 15.48 -5.26
CA GLU A 214 -12.64 15.03 -3.88
C GLU A 214 -12.31 13.53 -3.72
N ASN A 215 -12.80 12.70 -4.64
CA ASN A 215 -12.52 11.27 -4.64
C ASN A 215 -11.01 10.99 -4.80
N LEU A 216 -10.32 11.73 -5.69
CA LEU A 216 -8.87 11.61 -5.86
C LEU A 216 -8.10 12.03 -4.60
N GLY A 217 -8.56 13.06 -3.90
CA GLY A 217 -8.02 13.47 -2.59
C GLY A 217 -8.19 12.38 -1.53
N LEU A 218 -9.38 11.78 -1.44
CA LEU A 218 -9.65 10.64 -0.54
C LEU A 218 -8.78 9.42 -0.90
N MET A 219 -8.61 9.12 -2.19
CA MET A 219 -7.73 8.06 -2.67
C MET A 219 -6.28 8.32 -2.27
N SER A 220 -5.77 9.54 -2.45
CA SER A 220 -4.43 9.93 -2.05
C SER A 220 -4.19 9.73 -0.55
N SER A 221 -5.15 10.16 0.28
CA SER A 221 -5.11 9.94 1.73
C SER A 221 -5.13 8.46 2.10
N GLY A 222 -6.01 7.66 1.49
CA GLY A 222 -6.08 6.23 1.75
C GLY A 222 -4.81 5.48 1.32
N MET A 223 -4.22 5.87 0.19
CA MET A 223 -2.93 5.32 -0.25
C MET A 223 -1.79 5.69 0.70
N ALA A 224 -1.78 6.90 1.25
CA ALA A 224 -0.80 7.30 2.25
C ALA A 224 -0.90 6.45 3.53
N ARG A 225 -2.12 6.14 3.98
CA ARG A 225 -2.37 5.24 5.13
C ARG A 225 -1.91 3.81 4.84
N LEU A 226 -2.29 3.25 3.69
CA LEU A 226 -1.82 1.94 3.23
C LEU A 226 -0.30 1.87 3.16
N LYS A 227 0.36 2.94 2.72
CA LYS A 227 1.83 3.01 2.67
C LYS A 227 2.44 2.95 4.07
N VAL A 228 1.92 3.71 5.03
CA VAL A 228 2.41 3.68 6.42
C VAL A 228 2.27 2.27 6.99
N LEU A 229 1.09 1.67 6.84
CA LEU A 229 0.82 0.32 7.30
C LEU A 229 1.76 -0.71 6.66
N ALA A 230 1.98 -0.61 5.35
CA ALA A 230 2.89 -1.49 4.63
C ALA A 230 4.35 -1.35 5.11
N MET A 231 4.81 -0.12 5.37
CA MET A 231 6.16 0.11 5.89
C MET A 231 6.34 -0.46 7.30
N ASP A 232 5.36 -0.27 8.18
CA ASP A 232 5.43 -0.78 9.54
C ASP A 232 5.32 -2.32 9.59
N MET A 233 4.43 -2.90 8.78
CA MET A 233 4.35 -4.36 8.63
C MET A 233 5.66 -4.94 8.10
N GLY A 234 6.30 -4.27 7.13
CA GLY A 234 7.61 -4.67 6.62
C GLY A 234 8.68 -4.66 7.72
N GLY A 235 8.74 -3.58 8.51
CA GLY A 235 9.68 -3.48 9.63
C GLY A 235 9.43 -4.51 10.75
N GLU A 236 8.17 -4.90 10.97
CA GLU A 236 7.82 -5.98 11.89
C GLU A 236 8.26 -7.35 11.36
N ILE A 237 8.00 -7.64 10.08
CA ILE A 237 8.41 -8.90 9.46
C ILE A 237 9.94 -9.05 9.50
N ASP A 238 10.68 -8.00 9.17
CA ASP A 238 12.15 -8.03 9.25
C ASP A 238 12.64 -8.32 10.68
N SER A 239 12.01 -7.70 11.68
CA SER A 239 12.33 -7.93 13.08
C SER A 239 12.04 -9.36 13.54
N GLN A 240 10.88 -9.90 13.14
CA GLN A 240 10.48 -11.27 13.41
C GLN A 240 11.40 -12.28 12.72
N ASN A 241 11.86 -11.99 11.49
CA ASN A 241 12.83 -12.84 10.78
C ASN A 241 14.16 -12.95 11.56
N GLU A 242 14.70 -11.82 12.03
CA GLU A 242 15.90 -11.86 12.88
C GLU A 242 15.68 -12.61 14.19
N GLN A 243 14.47 -12.52 14.77
CA GLN A 243 14.10 -13.26 15.97
C GLN A 243 14.04 -14.76 15.72
N LEU A 244 13.43 -15.19 14.61
CA LEU A 244 13.38 -16.59 14.20
C LEU A 244 14.79 -17.17 14.06
N ASP A 245 15.73 -16.45 13.44
CA ASP A 245 17.13 -16.87 13.34
C ASP A 245 17.80 -17.07 14.71
N ARG A 246 17.51 -16.19 15.68
CA ARG A 246 18.02 -16.34 17.06
C ARG A 246 17.39 -17.54 17.75
N ILE A 247 16.09 -17.75 17.58
CA ILE A 247 15.36 -18.89 18.14
C ILE A 247 15.93 -20.18 17.58
N ASP A 248 16.07 -20.30 16.25
CA ASP A 248 16.58 -21.48 15.56
C ASP A 248 17.94 -21.90 16.12
N ARG A 249 18.90 -20.97 16.20
CA ARG A 249 20.22 -21.24 16.80
C ARG A 249 20.12 -21.77 18.23
N LYS A 250 19.24 -21.18 19.07
CA LYS A 250 19.05 -21.64 20.45
C LYS A 250 18.39 -23.01 20.51
N VAL A 251 17.45 -23.31 19.61
CA VAL A 251 16.77 -24.61 19.51
C VAL A 251 17.77 -25.69 19.11
N VAL A 252 18.61 -25.46 18.09
CA VAL A 252 19.65 -26.40 17.66
C VAL A 252 20.62 -26.74 18.80
N ILE A 253 21.05 -25.72 19.56
CA ILE A 253 21.91 -25.92 20.73
C ILE A 253 21.19 -26.73 21.82
N ALA A 254 19.92 -26.40 22.08
CA ALA A 254 19.12 -27.12 23.08
C ALA A 254 18.95 -28.60 22.70
N ASP A 255 18.62 -28.90 21.44
CA ASP A 255 18.46 -30.26 20.95
C ASP A 255 19.75 -31.08 21.11
N SER A 256 20.89 -30.54 20.65
CA SER A 256 22.19 -31.19 20.80
C SER A 256 22.53 -31.49 22.28
N ASN A 257 22.28 -30.52 23.17
CA ASN A 257 22.48 -30.71 24.61
C ASN A 257 21.55 -31.78 25.20
N ILE A 258 20.26 -31.78 24.83
CA ILE A 258 19.29 -32.80 25.27
C ILE A 258 19.75 -34.19 24.83
N GLN A 259 20.16 -34.37 23.57
CA GLN A 259 20.64 -35.65 23.07
C GLN A 259 21.87 -36.15 23.83
N ASN A 260 22.83 -35.26 24.11
CA ASN A 260 24.04 -35.60 24.88
C ASN A 260 23.72 -35.97 26.32
N GLN A 261 22.86 -35.19 26.99
CA GLN A 261 22.43 -35.46 28.37
C GLN A 261 21.62 -36.75 28.48
N ASN A 262 20.74 -37.04 27.52
CA ASN A 262 20.01 -38.30 27.44
C ASN A 262 20.96 -39.50 27.31
N LYS A 263 22.00 -39.40 26.48
CA LYS A 263 23.04 -40.44 26.37
C LYS A 263 23.79 -40.62 27.69
N GLN A 264 24.11 -39.54 28.41
CA GLN A 264 24.80 -39.62 29.70
C GLN A 264 23.91 -40.25 30.78
N MET A 265 22.64 -39.82 30.91
CA MET A 265 21.69 -40.40 31.86
C MET A 265 21.53 -41.91 31.66
N ARG A 266 21.38 -42.36 30.41
CA ARG A 266 21.29 -43.79 30.08
C ARG A 266 22.54 -44.60 30.48
N LYS A 267 23.72 -43.96 30.55
CA LYS A 267 24.94 -44.61 31.03
C LYS A 267 25.02 -44.67 32.55
N ILE A 268 24.45 -43.70 33.26
CA ILE A 268 24.40 -43.65 34.73
C ILE A 268 23.40 -44.68 35.28
N LEU A 269 22.32 -44.95 34.54
CA LEU A 269 21.29 -45.92 34.93
C LEU A 269 21.67 -47.39 34.66
N LYS A 270 22.80 -47.66 34.00
CA LYS A 270 23.34 -49.00 33.79
C LYS A 270 24.43 -49.27 34.82
#